data_AF-A0AAD9V0I0-F1
#
_entry.id   AF-A0AAD9V0I0-F1
#
_cell.length_a   1.000
_cell.length_b   1.000
_cell.length_c   1.000
_cell.angle_alpha   90.00
_cell.angle_beta   90.00
_cell.angle_gamma   90.00
#
_symmetry.space_group_name_H-M   'P 1'
#
loop_
_entity.id
_entity.type
_entity.pdbx_description
1 polymer ?
#
loop_
_entity_poly.entity_id
_entity_poly.type
_entity_poly.pdbx_seq_one_letter_code
_entity_poly.pdbx_strand_id
1 'polypeptide(L)'
;MASAVSEKLADYFECAVCMEQFKEPKVLPCLHTYCKMCLQELLKEQGSDYVINCPECRQEAKIAHGDVAKLQPNFWVNNFMTLLRMQDKDTTKPFPCENCDSEDEAVSRCNDCRVFMCDFCVTAHKRFRATRGHQMLSIAEVQKLGSKALSKPSFCVKHTGETLKLFCETCEETICRDCTIVDHREHKYNFVADVAEREREVLHILLNKAKGKEVVVANGLETVYAMKELVQSRVSEVNNEVDEFFDEQVKALEYQRANLKREVMTEGKVRVDQLEKQSRVLSSFLAQLKSGVEFTSQALDDGDNVQLLTMKNQLSQRLTQLSSTKIDCKPCQNEYFKLCVRQTIWRNMKDLATVFFIINPQMFSVSIVGGEEGVMYRTLVGQTVSLVVTNKDREERGEYHVAASVAMTGEDEESLPTFGNNNGSHSFYFCPTSKGTVTLSVTVDGQPVGGSPFQWEVYPVLPICDEPKPKQVLPGGFQAMYGSRPYERGTTHGNCFKDGRYCWTLRVGDFASYHRRFEIGVTTGIKCKGGIQTWSLSVNGDRFQRVIRSDRVLSKGMSIEHDDVFTVFLNLETETLSIYHDRSQTTEVFKGVKGPLRAITTGVDIF
;
A
#
# COMPACT_ATOMS: atom_id res chain seq x y z
N MET A 1 -3.37 3.12 47.94
CA MET A 1 -3.94 3.10 46.58
C MET A 1 -4.54 4.45 46.17
N ALA A 2 -5.24 5.18 47.05
CA ALA A 2 -5.75 6.53 46.72
C ALA A 2 -4.64 7.59 46.47
N SER A 3 -3.48 7.54 47.16
CA SER A 3 -2.39 8.52 46.93
C SER A 3 -1.64 8.29 45.61
N ALA A 4 -1.45 7.04 45.19
CA ALA A 4 -0.77 6.72 43.91
C ALA A 4 -1.61 7.08 42.66
N VAL A 5 -2.95 7.15 42.81
CA VAL A 5 -3.85 7.66 41.76
C VAL A 5 -3.85 9.19 41.74
N SER A 6 -3.64 9.84 42.89
CA SER A 6 -3.52 11.30 43.03
C SER A 6 -2.24 11.84 42.38
N GLU A 7 -1.10 11.16 42.55
CA GLU A 7 0.18 11.56 41.93
C GLU A 7 0.15 11.42 40.41
N LYS A 8 -0.35 10.30 39.87
CA LYS A 8 -0.49 10.11 38.41
C LYS A 8 -1.51 11.03 37.75
N LEU A 9 -2.47 11.60 38.50
CA LEU A 9 -3.39 12.61 37.97
C LEU A 9 -2.77 14.01 37.99
N ALA A 10 -1.83 14.30 38.91
CA ALA A 10 -1.19 15.61 39.02
C ALA A 10 -0.40 15.97 37.74
N ASP A 11 0.28 14.99 37.14
CA ASP A 11 1.03 15.13 35.88
C ASP A 11 0.15 15.64 34.71
N TYR A 12 -1.16 15.37 34.73
CA TYR A 12 -2.11 15.84 33.69
C TYR A 12 -2.55 17.31 33.89
N PHE A 13 -2.16 17.96 34.98
CA PHE A 13 -2.51 19.35 35.32
C PHE A 13 -1.30 20.28 35.43
N GLU A 14 -0.16 19.84 34.90
CA GLU A 14 1.06 20.62 34.80
C GLU A 14 1.26 21.15 33.38
N CYS A 15 1.78 22.37 33.31
CA CYS A 15 2.13 22.97 32.04
C CYS A 15 3.46 22.43 31.54
N ALA A 16 3.51 21.82 30.36
CA ALA A 16 4.74 21.27 29.77
C ALA A 16 5.84 22.32 29.46
N VAL A 17 5.58 23.62 29.69
CA VAL A 17 6.55 24.71 29.51
C VAL A 17 7.20 25.09 30.84
N CYS A 18 6.41 25.48 31.85
CA CYS A 18 6.94 25.86 33.16
C CYS A 18 7.09 24.69 34.14
N MET A 19 6.55 23.51 33.81
CA MET A 19 6.50 22.32 34.67
C MET A 19 5.86 22.61 36.04
N GLU A 20 4.92 23.57 36.07
CA GLU A 20 4.13 23.91 37.26
C GLU A 20 2.64 23.69 36.96
N GLN A 21 1.83 23.63 38.03
CA GLN A 21 0.38 23.62 37.90
C GLN A 21 -0.15 24.79 37.06
N PHE A 22 -1.15 24.53 36.23
CA PHE A 22 -1.68 25.53 35.32
C PHE A 22 -2.15 26.82 36.01
N LYS A 23 -1.62 27.96 35.54
CA LYS A 23 -2.05 29.32 35.90
C LYS A 23 -2.70 29.97 34.67
N GLU A 24 -3.99 30.31 34.79
CA GLU A 24 -4.81 30.79 33.66
C GLU A 24 -4.64 29.92 32.39
N PRO A 25 -4.97 28.62 32.42
CA PRO A 25 -4.75 27.71 31.30
C PRO A 25 -5.53 28.13 30.04
N LYS A 26 -4.82 28.20 28.92
CA LYS A 26 -5.33 28.46 27.57
C LYS A 26 -5.12 27.23 26.69
N VAL A 27 -6.08 26.96 25.81
CA VAL A 27 -6.03 25.83 24.88
C VAL A 27 -5.65 26.29 23.46
N LEU A 28 -4.68 25.62 22.86
CA LEU A 28 -4.30 25.83 21.46
C LEU A 28 -5.27 25.09 20.51
N PRO A 29 -5.32 25.42 19.20
CA PRO A 29 -6.13 24.70 18.22
C PRO A 29 -5.84 23.19 18.12
N CYS A 30 -4.62 22.77 18.46
CA CYS A 30 -4.23 21.36 18.56
C CYS A 30 -4.73 20.66 19.85
N LEU A 31 -5.51 21.37 20.68
CA LEU A 31 -6.10 20.93 21.95
C LEU A 31 -5.12 20.73 23.14
N HIS A 32 -3.84 21.05 22.97
CA HIS A 32 -2.88 21.12 24.09
C HIS A 32 -3.08 22.40 24.90
N THR A 33 -2.79 22.33 26.21
CA THR A 33 -3.09 23.39 27.17
C THR A 33 -1.81 23.91 27.84
N TYR A 34 -1.71 25.23 27.99
CA TYR A 34 -0.54 25.91 28.57
C TYR A 34 -0.97 27.09 29.45
N CYS A 35 -0.13 27.50 30.39
CA CYS A 35 -0.33 28.75 31.12
C CYS A 35 -0.34 29.93 30.14
N LYS A 36 -1.20 30.92 30.39
CA LYS A 36 -1.25 32.15 29.58
C LYS A 36 0.11 32.84 29.46
N MET A 37 0.85 32.94 30.57
CA MET A 37 2.19 33.55 30.57
C MET A 37 3.19 32.75 29.73
N CYS A 38 3.19 31.43 29.83
CA CYS A 38 4.05 30.57 29.02
C CYS A 38 3.78 30.75 27.52
N LEU A 39 2.51 30.85 27.12
CA LEU A 39 2.18 31.14 25.72
C LEU A 39 2.61 32.55 25.30
N GLN A 40 2.54 33.54 26.19
CA GLN A 40 3.02 34.90 25.90
C GLN A 40 4.55 34.95 25.74
N GLU A 41 5.29 34.15 26.50
CA GLU A 41 6.74 34.01 26.38
C GLU A 41 7.11 33.30 25.08
N LEU A 42 6.48 32.16 24.78
CA LEU A 42 6.67 31.44 23.51
C LEU A 42 6.38 32.31 22.28
N LEU A 43 5.35 33.16 22.35
CA LEU A 43 5.02 34.09 21.28
C LEU A 43 6.10 35.17 21.09
N LYS A 44 6.73 35.63 22.17
CA LYS A 44 7.83 36.62 22.10
C LYS A 44 9.10 36.01 21.50
N GLU A 45 9.38 34.75 21.80
CA GLU A 45 10.56 34.03 21.31
C GLU A 45 10.47 33.67 19.82
N GLN A 46 9.26 33.45 19.29
CA GLN A 46 9.05 32.99 17.91
C GLN A 46 8.86 34.10 16.85
N GLY A 47 8.95 35.38 17.22
CA GLY A 47 8.97 36.51 16.27
C GLY A 47 7.60 37.09 15.86
N SER A 48 7.60 38.00 14.88
CA SER A 48 6.49 38.93 14.55
C SER A 48 5.26 38.33 13.86
N ASP A 49 5.27 37.04 13.54
CA ASP A 49 4.22 36.42 12.70
C ASP A 49 3.03 35.88 13.50
N TYR A 50 3.03 36.08 14.82
CA TYR A 50 1.96 35.66 15.74
C TYR A 50 1.62 34.16 15.67
N VAL A 51 2.61 33.32 15.38
CA VAL A 51 2.47 31.86 15.32
C VAL A 51 3.19 31.23 16.52
N ILE A 52 2.56 30.24 17.13
CA ILE A 52 3.16 29.40 18.17
C ILE A 52 3.24 27.97 17.66
N ASN A 53 4.43 27.39 17.66
CA ASN A 53 4.60 25.95 17.47
C ASN A 53 4.37 25.24 18.79
N CYS A 54 3.35 24.37 18.83
CA CYS A 54 3.01 23.59 20.01
C CYS A 54 4.22 22.72 20.47
N PRO A 55 4.71 22.85 21.72
CA PRO A 55 5.82 22.04 22.22
C PRO A 55 5.59 20.52 22.15
N GLU A 56 4.34 20.06 22.25
CA GLU A 56 4.00 18.63 22.31
C GLU A 56 3.84 17.99 20.93
N CYS A 57 3.07 18.62 20.03
CA CYS A 57 2.76 18.05 18.71
C CYS A 57 3.36 18.81 17.52
N ARG A 58 4.05 19.93 17.77
CA ARG A 58 4.66 20.81 16.77
C ARG A 58 3.68 21.43 15.76
N GLN A 59 2.38 21.29 15.98
CA GLN A 59 1.36 21.91 15.16
C GLN A 59 1.40 23.43 15.33
N GLU A 60 1.36 24.15 14.21
CA GLU A 60 1.34 25.61 14.18
C GLU A 60 -0.02 26.14 14.68
N ALA A 61 0.02 27.04 15.64
CA ALA A 61 -1.15 27.75 16.18
C ALA A 61 -1.03 29.24 15.86
N LYS A 62 -1.90 29.74 14.99
CA LYS A 62 -1.98 31.17 14.67
C LYS A 62 -2.78 31.92 15.75
N ILE A 63 -2.15 32.90 16.39
CA ILE A 63 -2.76 33.72 17.44
C ILE A 63 -3.26 35.03 16.84
N ALA A 64 -4.57 35.24 16.83
CA ALA A 64 -5.17 36.43 16.24
C ALA A 64 -4.64 37.72 16.90
N HIS A 65 -3.89 38.52 16.13
CA HIS A 65 -3.24 39.76 16.57
C HIS A 65 -2.23 39.59 17.73
N GLY A 66 -1.72 38.38 17.94
CA GLY A 66 -0.77 38.09 19.03
C GLY A 66 -1.38 38.13 20.44
N ASP A 67 -2.69 38.24 20.56
CA ASP A 67 -3.34 38.32 21.87
C ASP A 67 -3.71 36.92 22.39
N VAL A 68 -2.80 36.34 23.18
CA VAL A 68 -3.00 35.07 23.89
C VAL A 68 -4.24 35.10 24.80
N ALA A 69 -4.69 36.27 25.26
CA ALA A 69 -5.88 36.35 26.11
C ALA A 69 -7.16 35.93 25.38
N LYS A 70 -7.20 36.04 24.05
CA LYS A 70 -8.33 35.65 23.20
C LYS A 70 -8.45 34.13 23.00
N LEU A 71 -7.41 33.36 23.32
CA LEU A 71 -7.52 31.90 23.34
C LEU A 71 -8.55 31.45 24.37
N GLN A 72 -9.26 30.37 24.06
CA GLN A 72 -10.27 29.83 24.95
C GLN A 72 -9.60 29.28 26.22
N PRO A 73 -10.14 29.57 27.41
CA PRO A 73 -9.67 28.91 28.62
C PRO A 73 -10.07 27.43 28.59
N ASN A 74 -9.20 26.55 29.10
CA ASN A 74 -9.58 25.15 29.25
C ASN A 74 -10.47 24.99 30.50
N PHE A 75 -11.79 25.00 30.30
CA PHE A 75 -12.77 24.91 31.39
C PHE A 75 -12.69 23.59 32.16
N TRP A 76 -12.30 22.49 31.49
CA TRP A 76 -12.16 21.19 32.15
C TRP A 76 -11.00 21.20 33.13
N VAL A 77 -9.83 21.69 32.70
CA VAL A 77 -8.64 21.85 33.55
C VAL A 77 -8.94 22.79 34.72
N ASN A 78 -9.57 23.95 34.49
CA ASN A 78 -9.92 24.88 35.57
C ASN A 78 -10.89 24.30 36.61
N ASN A 79 -11.94 23.61 36.17
CA ASN A 79 -12.90 22.98 37.07
C ASN A 79 -12.25 21.84 37.86
N PHE A 80 -11.39 21.05 37.21
CA PHE A 80 -10.74 19.92 37.85
C PHE A 80 -9.66 20.36 38.84
N MET A 81 -8.84 21.38 38.51
CA MET A 81 -7.91 21.99 39.46
C MET A 81 -8.63 22.52 40.71
N THR A 82 -9.83 23.10 40.53
CA THR A 82 -10.66 23.56 41.66
C THR A 82 -11.13 22.39 42.52
N LEU A 83 -11.47 21.23 41.93
CA LEU A 83 -11.84 20.02 42.68
C LEU A 83 -10.64 19.37 43.38
N LEU A 84 -9.46 19.37 42.76
CA LEU A 84 -8.24 18.84 43.39
C LEU A 84 -7.88 19.63 44.66
N ARG A 85 -7.97 20.97 44.60
CA ARG A 85 -7.79 21.83 45.78
C ARG A 85 -8.81 21.56 46.90
N MET A 86 -9.99 21.05 46.57
CA MET A 86 -10.99 20.65 47.57
C MET A 86 -10.65 19.33 48.28
N GLN A 87 -9.82 18.48 47.68
CA GLN A 87 -9.49 17.16 48.21
C GLN A 87 -8.14 17.12 48.95
N ASP A 88 -7.34 18.17 48.79
CA ASP A 88 -6.06 18.32 49.48
C ASP A 88 -6.29 18.56 50.98
N LYS A 89 -5.80 17.62 51.80
CA LYS A 89 -5.96 17.64 53.26
C LYS A 89 -4.86 18.45 53.97
N ASP A 90 -3.79 18.80 53.27
CA ASP A 90 -2.66 19.56 53.81
C ASP A 90 -2.82 21.08 53.61
N THR A 91 -3.83 21.51 52.85
CA THR A 91 -4.15 22.92 52.64
C THR A 91 -4.96 23.47 53.82
N THR A 92 -4.36 24.32 54.65
CA THR A 92 -4.97 24.86 55.90
C THR A 92 -6.13 25.84 55.68
N LYS A 93 -6.45 26.22 54.43
CA LYS A 93 -7.60 27.05 54.02
C LYS A 93 -7.98 26.72 52.56
N PRO A 94 -8.97 25.85 52.29
CA PRO A 94 -9.20 25.35 50.93
C PRO A 94 -9.73 26.40 49.95
N PHE A 95 -10.53 27.38 50.40
CA PHE A 95 -11.04 28.48 49.56
C PHE A 95 -11.21 29.79 50.37
N PRO A 96 -10.61 30.92 49.96
CA PRO A 96 -10.96 32.21 50.52
C PRO A 96 -12.34 32.67 50.05
N CYS A 97 -13.01 33.49 50.85
CA CYS A 97 -14.22 34.19 50.47
C CYS A 97 -13.95 35.09 49.25
N GLU A 98 -14.74 34.94 48.19
CA GLU A 98 -14.64 35.75 46.97
C GLU A 98 -15.45 37.06 47.08
N ASN A 99 -16.18 37.26 48.19
CA ASN A 99 -17.11 38.36 48.38
C ASN A 99 -16.66 39.36 49.47
N CYS A 100 -15.50 39.15 50.09
CA CYS A 100 -14.89 40.10 51.02
C CYS A 100 -13.36 40.06 50.94
N ASP A 101 -12.72 41.16 51.33
CA ASP A 101 -11.26 41.30 51.33
C ASP A 101 -10.60 40.66 52.57
N SER A 102 -11.39 40.07 53.48
CA SER A 102 -10.90 39.47 54.72
C SER A 102 -10.19 38.13 54.54
N GLU A 103 -10.23 37.55 53.33
CA GLU A 103 -9.70 36.20 53.00
C GLU A 103 -10.16 35.10 53.99
N ASP A 104 -11.35 35.30 54.58
CA ASP A 104 -11.97 34.34 55.49
C ASP A 104 -12.28 33.04 54.75
N GLU A 105 -12.21 31.90 55.45
CA GLU A 105 -12.51 30.60 54.86
C GLU A 105 -13.97 30.52 54.38
N ALA A 106 -14.15 30.09 53.13
CA ALA A 106 -15.47 29.92 52.56
C ALA A 106 -16.13 28.64 53.08
N VAL A 107 -17.32 28.80 53.68
CA VAL A 107 -18.12 27.70 54.23
C VAL A 107 -19.19 27.20 53.26
N SER A 108 -19.52 27.99 52.24
CA SER A 108 -20.54 27.65 51.25
C SER A 108 -20.29 28.36 49.92
N ARG A 109 -20.84 27.79 48.86
CA ARG A 109 -20.90 28.37 47.51
C ARG A 109 -22.34 28.72 47.20
N CYS A 110 -22.59 29.95 46.75
CA CYS A 110 -23.89 30.30 46.19
C CYS A 110 -24.01 29.71 44.78
N ASN A 111 -25.02 28.90 44.47
CA ASN A 111 -25.19 28.29 43.15
C ASN A 111 -25.66 29.31 42.10
N ASP A 112 -26.42 30.32 42.52
CA ASP A 112 -26.89 31.39 41.63
C ASP A 112 -25.78 32.41 41.35
N CYS A 113 -25.13 32.93 42.40
CA CYS A 113 -24.05 33.90 42.29
C CYS A 113 -22.70 33.27 41.92
N ARG A 114 -22.55 31.95 42.09
CA ARG A 114 -21.39 31.15 41.69
C ARG A 114 -20.07 31.52 42.37
N VAL A 115 -20.17 32.11 43.56
CA VAL A 115 -19.07 32.58 44.39
C VAL A 115 -18.97 31.79 45.69
N PHE A 116 -17.75 31.58 46.16
CA PHE A 116 -17.48 31.02 47.49
C PHE A 116 -17.55 32.12 48.54
N MET A 117 -18.22 31.86 49.67
CA MET A 117 -18.52 32.86 50.70
C MET A 117 -18.19 32.32 52.10
N CYS A 118 -17.56 33.17 52.92
CA CYS A 118 -17.42 32.93 54.37
C CYS A 118 -18.75 33.04 55.09
N ASP A 119 -18.82 32.55 56.31
CA ASP A 119 -20.06 32.51 57.11
C ASP A 119 -20.75 33.88 57.23
N PHE A 120 -19.96 34.95 57.41
CA PHE A 120 -20.46 36.32 57.46
C PHE A 120 -21.11 36.74 56.13
N CYS A 121 -20.43 36.50 55.01
CA CYS A 121 -20.95 36.83 53.68
C CYS A 121 -22.20 36.00 53.34
N VAL A 122 -22.25 34.72 53.71
CA VAL A 122 -23.45 33.89 53.55
C VAL A 122 -24.63 34.49 54.33
N THR A 123 -24.39 34.92 55.56
CA THR A 123 -25.42 35.51 56.42
C THR A 123 -25.94 36.83 55.85
N ALA A 124 -25.04 37.69 55.35
CA ALA A 124 -25.43 38.92 54.67
C ALA A 124 -26.22 38.63 53.38
N HIS A 125 -25.75 37.67 52.58
CA HIS A 125 -26.36 37.25 51.32
C HIS A 125 -27.79 36.73 51.50
N LYS A 126 -28.07 36.03 52.60
CA LYS A 126 -29.42 35.56 52.96
C LYS A 126 -30.35 36.67 53.45
N ARG A 127 -29.82 37.81 53.90
CA ARG A 127 -30.60 38.95 54.42
C ARG A 127 -30.95 39.97 53.33
N PHE A 128 -30.12 40.07 52.29
CA PHE A 128 -30.35 41.04 51.22
C PHE A 128 -31.49 40.58 50.29
N ARG A 129 -32.42 41.50 49.97
CA ARG A 129 -33.66 41.17 49.25
C ARG A 129 -33.42 40.52 47.89
N ALA A 130 -32.38 40.96 47.17
CA ALA A 130 -32.07 40.45 45.84
C ALA A 130 -31.50 39.03 45.85
N THR A 131 -30.93 38.57 46.98
CA THR A 131 -30.14 37.33 47.06
C THR A 131 -30.66 36.33 48.09
N ARG A 132 -31.68 36.69 48.89
CA ARG A 132 -32.29 35.82 49.91
C ARG A 132 -32.84 34.50 49.37
N GLY A 133 -33.26 34.48 48.11
CA GLY A 133 -33.80 33.30 47.44
C GLY A 133 -32.74 32.41 46.78
N HIS A 134 -31.45 32.80 46.83
CA HIS A 134 -30.40 32.04 46.17
C HIS A 134 -30.11 30.72 46.90
N GLN A 135 -29.88 29.66 46.12
CA GLN A 135 -29.49 28.36 46.59
C GLN A 135 -28.03 28.39 47.07
N MET A 136 -27.81 27.97 48.32
CA MET A 136 -26.49 27.83 48.92
C MET A 136 -26.13 26.36 49.00
N LEU A 137 -24.92 26.01 48.55
CA LEU A 137 -24.35 24.67 48.62
C LEU A 137 -23.19 24.69 49.61
N SER A 138 -23.17 23.76 50.55
CA SER A 138 -21.99 23.51 51.39
C SER A 138 -20.81 23.01 50.55
N ILE A 139 -19.60 23.15 51.07
CA ILE A 139 -18.39 22.64 50.37
C ILE A 139 -18.48 21.13 50.11
N ALA A 140 -19.05 20.35 51.04
CA ALA A 140 -19.27 18.92 50.86
C ALA A 140 -20.26 18.60 49.72
N GLU A 141 -21.31 19.42 49.55
CA GLU A 141 -22.25 19.27 48.44
C GLU A 141 -21.61 19.65 47.10
N VAL A 142 -20.75 20.67 47.06
CA VAL A 142 -19.99 21.03 45.86
C VAL A 142 -19.03 19.90 45.46
N GLN A 143 -18.33 19.29 46.43
CA GLN A 143 -17.47 18.13 46.19
C GLN A 143 -18.25 16.93 45.61
N LYS A 144 -19.46 16.66 46.14
CA LYS A 144 -20.32 15.57 45.67
C LYS A 144 -20.87 15.80 44.26
N LEU A 145 -21.21 17.05 43.93
CA LEU A 145 -21.72 17.44 42.61
C LEU A 145 -20.61 17.59 41.55
N GLY A 146 -19.35 17.67 41.98
CA GLY A 146 -18.17 17.73 41.12
C GLY A 146 -18.17 18.95 40.19
N SER A 147 -17.69 18.76 38.97
CA SER A 147 -17.48 19.84 37.99
C SER A 147 -18.76 20.57 37.59
N LYS A 148 -19.94 19.95 37.76
CA LYS A 148 -21.24 20.56 37.45
C LYS A 148 -21.56 21.74 38.38
N ALA A 149 -21.18 21.65 39.67
CA ALA A 149 -21.38 22.72 40.66
C ALA A 149 -20.40 23.91 40.49
N LEU A 150 -19.35 23.74 39.68
CA LEU A 150 -18.32 24.73 39.44
C LEU A 150 -18.50 25.53 38.14
N SER A 151 -19.50 25.17 37.33
CA SER A 151 -19.82 25.91 36.09
C SER A 151 -20.04 27.40 36.40
N LYS A 152 -19.27 28.31 35.79
CA LYS A 152 -19.44 29.78 35.94
C LYS A 152 -20.27 30.33 34.77
N PRO A 153 -21.23 31.25 35.00
CA PRO A 153 -21.92 31.91 33.90
C PRO A 153 -20.89 32.73 33.13
N SER A 154 -20.90 32.61 31.80
CA SER A 154 -20.02 33.40 30.95
C SER A 154 -20.67 34.75 30.69
N PHE A 155 -19.92 35.82 30.94
CA PHE A 155 -20.37 37.20 30.76
C PHE A 155 -19.83 37.77 29.46
N CYS A 156 -20.56 38.72 28.89
CA CYS A 156 -20.13 39.42 27.69
C CYS A 156 -18.94 40.32 28.00
N VAL A 157 -17.87 40.21 27.20
CA VAL A 157 -16.68 41.06 27.32
C VAL A 157 -16.97 42.50 26.91
N LYS A 158 -17.93 42.71 25.99
CA LYS A 158 -18.32 44.04 25.48
C LYS A 158 -19.35 44.75 26.36
N HIS A 159 -20.26 43.99 26.98
CA HIS A 159 -21.38 44.50 27.76
C HIS A 159 -21.29 44.00 29.20
N THR A 160 -20.69 44.80 30.08
CA THR A 160 -20.42 44.43 31.48
C THR A 160 -21.71 44.10 32.23
N GLY A 161 -21.74 42.94 32.88
CA GLY A 161 -22.91 42.47 33.64
C GLY A 161 -23.91 41.64 32.83
N GLU A 162 -23.84 41.67 31.50
CA GLU A 162 -24.72 40.87 30.65
C GLU A 162 -24.22 39.44 30.46
N THR A 163 -25.15 38.49 30.52
CA THR A 163 -24.85 37.05 30.40
C THR A 163 -24.95 36.57 28.95
N LEU A 164 -24.05 35.67 28.56
CA LEU A 164 -24.06 35.04 27.24
C LEU A 164 -25.13 33.93 27.23
N LYS A 165 -26.26 34.21 26.57
CA LYS A 165 -27.42 33.29 26.47
C LYS A 165 -27.80 32.92 25.04
N LEU A 166 -27.25 33.62 24.05
CA LEU A 166 -27.53 33.43 22.64
C LEU A 166 -26.26 32.98 21.90
N PHE A 167 -26.42 32.19 20.84
CA PHE A 167 -25.35 31.80 19.94
C PHE A 167 -25.66 32.36 18.56
N CYS A 168 -24.75 33.17 18.02
CA CYS A 168 -24.86 33.71 16.67
C CYS A 168 -24.38 32.66 15.67
N GLU A 169 -25.31 32.05 14.92
CA GLU A 169 -25.00 31.05 13.90
C GLU A 169 -24.23 31.67 12.71
N THR A 170 -24.35 32.98 12.49
CA THR A 170 -23.60 33.68 11.42
C THR A 170 -22.14 33.93 11.79
N CYS A 171 -21.85 34.22 13.06
CA CYS A 171 -20.50 34.56 13.54
C CYS A 171 -19.81 33.41 14.28
N GLU A 172 -20.52 32.29 14.50
CA GLU A 172 -20.07 31.13 15.26
C GLU A 172 -19.54 31.45 16.68
N GLU A 173 -20.20 32.40 17.35
CA GLU A 173 -19.81 32.85 18.69
C GLU A 173 -20.99 33.03 19.66
N THR A 174 -20.70 32.96 20.96
CA THR A 174 -21.69 33.21 22.01
C THR A 174 -21.84 34.71 22.28
N ILE A 175 -23.07 35.19 22.34
CA ILE A 175 -23.41 36.62 22.46
C ILE A 175 -24.44 36.87 23.58
N CYS A 176 -24.48 38.10 24.11
CA CYS A 176 -25.54 38.55 25.00
C CYS A 176 -26.69 39.20 24.22
N ARG A 177 -27.74 39.62 24.94
CA ARG A 177 -28.87 40.34 24.35
C ARG A 177 -28.45 41.68 23.73
N ASP A 178 -27.56 42.43 24.37
CA ASP A 178 -27.15 43.74 23.85
C ASP A 178 -26.32 43.62 22.56
N CYS A 179 -25.54 42.54 22.41
CA CYS A 179 -24.84 42.24 21.17
C CYS A 179 -25.77 42.11 19.96
N THR A 180 -27.00 41.61 20.14
CA THR A 180 -27.98 41.51 19.04
C THR A 180 -28.46 42.88 18.59
N ILE A 181 -28.29 43.92 19.40
CA ILE A 181 -28.73 45.28 19.12
C ILE A 181 -27.59 46.10 18.52
N VAL A 182 -26.33 45.74 18.72
CA VAL A 182 -25.19 46.53 18.25
C VAL A 182 -24.51 45.85 17.07
N ASP A 183 -23.90 44.69 17.30
CA ASP A 183 -22.99 44.05 16.35
C ASP A 183 -23.67 42.96 15.50
N HIS A 184 -24.78 42.38 15.97
CA HIS A 184 -25.43 41.20 15.35
C HIS A 184 -26.89 41.45 14.97
N ARG A 185 -27.24 42.68 14.56
CA ARG A 185 -28.64 43.10 14.29
C ARG A 185 -29.37 42.23 13.27
N GLU A 186 -28.69 41.84 12.21
CA GLU A 186 -29.26 41.11 11.09
C GLU A 186 -28.74 39.67 11.01
N HIS A 187 -28.00 39.23 12.02
CA HIS A 187 -27.44 37.88 12.04
C HIS A 187 -28.44 36.87 12.59
N LYS A 188 -28.30 35.62 12.14
CA LYS A 188 -29.09 34.52 12.68
C LYS A 188 -28.51 34.12 14.03
N TYR A 189 -29.35 34.04 15.05
CA TYR A 189 -28.97 33.56 16.37
C TYR A 189 -30.09 32.74 17.01
N ASN A 190 -29.71 31.87 17.95
CA ASN A 190 -30.64 31.05 18.70
C ASN A 190 -30.17 30.92 20.16
N PHE A 191 -30.98 30.33 21.05
CA PHE A 191 -30.56 30.09 22.42
C PHE A 191 -29.41 29.10 22.50
N VAL A 192 -28.43 29.38 23.35
CA VAL A 192 -27.25 28.50 23.54
C VAL A 192 -27.66 27.08 23.93
N ALA A 193 -28.74 26.92 24.72
CA ALA A 193 -29.22 25.60 25.13
C ALA A 193 -29.58 24.71 23.93
N ASP A 194 -30.35 25.25 22.98
CA ASP A 194 -30.85 24.53 21.81
C ASP A 194 -29.73 24.25 20.79
N VAL A 195 -28.83 25.22 20.58
CA VAL A 195 -27.67 25.02 19.68
C VAL A 195 -26.72 24.00 20.29
N ALA A 196 -26.42 24.10 21.59
CA ALA A 196 -25.49 23.19 22.25
C ALA A 196 -26.00 21.74 22.29
N GLU A 197 -27.31 21.50 22.33
CA GLU A 197 -27.87 20.15 22.19
C GLU A 197 -27.62 19.57 20.79
N ARG A 198 -27.92 20.33 19.73
CA ARG A 198 -27.63 19.90 18.34
C ARG A 198 -26.15 19.68 18.09
N GLU A 199 -25.30 20.62 18.51
CA GLU A 199 -23.84 20.52 18.32
C GLU A 199 -23.23 19.36 19.14
N ARG A 200 -23.82 19.00 20.29
CA ARG A 200 -23.40 17.81 21.05
C ARG A 200 -23.57 16.53 20.23
N GLU A 201 -24.66 16.38 19.50
CA GLU A 201 -24.89 15.22 18.63
C GLU A 201 -23.85 15.16 17.50
N VAL A 202 -23.59 16.30 16.85
CA VAL A 202 -22.57 16.40 15.78
C VAL A 202 -21.19 16.04 16.31
N LEU A 203 -20.77 16.59 17.45
CA LEU A 203 -19.49 16.26 18.08
C LEU A 203 -19.40 14.78 18.49
N HIS A 204 -20.51 14.18 18.92
CA HIS A 204 -20.54 12.75 19.25
C HIS A 204 -20.34 11.87 18.02
N ILE A 205 -20.93 12.22 16.87
CA ILE A 205 -20.72 11.54 15.59
C ILE A 205 -19.25 11.65 15.17
N LEU A 206 -18.66 12.85 15.22
CA LEU A 206 -17.25 13.07 14.89
C LEU A 206 -16.31 12.29 15.81
N LEU A 207 -16.60 12.26 17.12
CA LEU A 207 -15.83 11.50 18.11
C LEU A 207 -15.88 10.00 17.81
N ASN A 208 -17.05 9.44 17.52
CA ASN A 208 -17.18 8.02 17.20
C ASN A 208 -16.45 7.67 15.89
N LYS A 209 -16.47 8.56 14.90
CA LYS A 209 -15.66 8.40 13.67
C LYS A 209 -14.16 8.40 13.96
N ALA A 210 -13.69 9.28 14.85
CA ALA A 210 -12.29 9.32 15.28
C ALA A 210 -11.88 8.05 16.05
N LYS A 211 -12.71 7.58 16.99
CA LYS A 211 -12.50 6.31 17.71
C LYS A 211 -12.47 5.10 16.79
N GLY A 212 -13.34 5.06 15.78
CA GLY A 212 -13.29 4.02 14.75
C GLY A 212 -11.95 4.01 14.01
N LYS A 213 -11.45 5.20 13.63
CA LYS A 213 -10.12 5.33 13.01
C LYS A 213 -8.98 4.93 13.94
N GLU A 214 -9.07 5.27 15.23
CA GLU A 214 -8.07 4.89 16.24
C GLU A 214 -7.87 3.37 16.28
N VAL A 215 -8.96 2.59 16.31
CA VAL A 215 -8.91 1.13 16.28
C VAL A 215 -8.30 0.61 14.98
N VAL A 216 -8.68 1.17 13.83
CA VAL A 216 -8.13 0.76 12.53
C VAL A 216 -6.62 1.01 12.45
N VAL A 217 -6.15 2.16 12.93
CA VAL A 217 -4.72 2.50 12.95
C VAL A 217 -3.96 1.62 13.95
N ALA A 218 -4.53 1.37 15.14
CA ALA A 218 -3.92 0.47 16.12
C ALA A 218 -3.75 -0.95 15.56
N ASN A 219 -4.79 -1.51 14.94
CA ASN A 219 -4.72 -2.81 14.29
C ASN A 219 -3.73 -2.82 13.12
N GLY A 220 -3.70 -1.76 12.30
CA GLY A 220 -2.73 -1.61 11.21
C GLY A 220 -1.29 -1.55 11.71
N LEU A 221 -1.05 -0.96 12.89
CA LEU A 221 0.27 -0.94 13.50
C LEU A 221 0.69 -2.35 13.98
N GLU A 222 -0.23 -3.11 14.58
CA GLU A 222 0.01 -4.49 14.98
C GLU A 222 0.34 -5.38 13.78
N THR A 223 -0.39 -5.26 12.66
CA THR A 223 -0.12 -6.04 11.44
C THR A 223 1.22 -5.68 10.81
N VAL A 224 1.60 -4.39 10.80
CA VAL A 224 2.92 -3.96 10.32
C VAL A 224 4.05 -4.52 11.19
N TYR A 225 3.91 -4.51 12.51
CA TYR A 225 4.90 -5.11 13.41
C TYR A 225 5.00 -6.63 13.20
N ALA A 226 3.87 -7.33 13.09
CA ALA A 226 3.87 -8.77 12.80
C ALA A 226 4.56 -9.10 11.47
N MET A 227 4.29 -8.31 10.42
CA MET A 227 4.93 -8.49 9.11
C MET A 227 6.44 -8.23 9.16
N LYS A 228 6.88 -7.20 9.92
CA LYS A 228 8.29 -6.91 10.11
C LYS A 228 9.03 -8.12 10.72
N GLU A 229 8.47 -8.74 11.75
CA GLU A 229 9.07 -9.93 12.39
C GLU A 229 9.09 -11.13 11.41
N LEU A 230 8.03 -11.32 10.62
CA LEU A 230 7.98 -12.38 9.61
C LEU A 230 9.06 -12.19 8.53
N VAL A 231 9.25 -10.96 8.04
CA VAL A 231 10.31 -10.64 7.08
C VAL A 231 11.69 -10.93 7.67
N GLN A 232 11.92 -10.56 8.94
CA GLN A 232 13.19 -10.85 9.62
C GLN A 232 13.43 -12.37 9.79
N SER A 233 12.39 -13.14 10.14
CA SER A 233 12.47 -14.61 10.17
C SER A 233 12.84 -15.16 8.80
N ARG A 234 12.15 -14.71 7.74
CA ARG A 234 12.39 -15.22 6.39
C ARG A 234 13.80 -14.89 5.88
N VAL A 235 14.32 -13.71 6.21
CA VAL A 235 15.72 -13.37 5.91
C VAL A 235 16.69 -14.34 6.60
N SER A 236 16.44 -14.68 7.87
CA SER A 236 17.28 -15.64 8.59
C SER A 236 17.18 -17.05 7.98
N GLU A 237 15.97 -17.50 7.63
CA GLU A 237 15.74 -18.80 7.00
C GLU A 237 16.47 -18.91 5.66
N VAL A 238 16.30 -17.93 4.77
CA VAL A 238 16.94 -17.94 3.46
C VAL A 238 18.47 -17.87 3.57
N ASN A 239 19.00 -17.13 4.54
CA ASN A 239 20.45 -17.14 4.80
C ASN A 239 20.94 -18.52 5.24
N ASN A 240 20.21 -19.20 6.12
CA ASN A 240 20.56 -20.57 6.52
C ASN A 240 20.48 -21.55 5.33
N GLU A 241 19.45 -21.43 4.49
CA GLU A 241 19.33 -22.25 3.26
C GLU A 241 20.54 -22.03 2.32
N VAL A 242 21.02 -20.79 2.20
CA VAL A 242 22.23 -20.45 1.43
C VAL A 242 23.48 -21.11 2.04
N ASP A 243 23.66 -20.97 3.36
CA ASP A 243 24.80 -21.55 4.07
C ASP A 243 24.83 -23.09 3.95
N GLU A 244 23.68 -23.75 4.17
CA GLU A 244 23.54 -25.20 4.05
C GLU A 244 23.88 -25.69 2.64
N PHE A 245 23.38 -25.00 1.60
CA PHE A 245 23.68 -25.33 0.21
C PHE A 245 25.20 -25.28 -0.06
N PHE A 246 25.87 -24.19 0.33
CA PHE A 246 27.31 -24.08 0.08
C PHE A 246 28.13 -25.06 0.92
N ASP A 247 27.72 -25.34 2.15
CA ASP A 247 28.37 -26.34 3.00
C ASP A 247 28.31 -27.75 2.39
N GLU A 248 27.19 -28.14 1.78
CA GLU A 248 27.07 -29.41 1.06
C GLU A 248 27.99 -29.46 -0.16
N GLN A 249 28.05 -28.38 -0.94
CA GLN A 249 28.93 -28.29 -2.10
C GLN A 249 30.41 -28.35 -1.71
N VAL A 250 30.81 -27.68 -0.63
CA VAL A 250 32.17 -27.74 -0.07
C VAL A 250 32.50 -29.16 0.40
N LYS A 251 31.58 -29.83 1.11
CA LYS A 251 31.76 -31.23 1.54
C LYS A 251 31.99 -32.16 0.35
N ALA A 252 31.19 -32.03 -0.71
CA ALA A 252 31.35 -32.84 -1.92
C ALA A 252 32.70 -32.60 -2.62
N LEU A 253 33.14 -31.33 -2.71
CA LEU A 253 34.43 -30.97 -3.29
C LEU A 253 35.61 -31.48 -2.46
N GLU A 254 35.56 -31.36 -1.13
CA GLU A 254 36.61 -31.88 -0.25
C GLU A 254 36.65 -33.42 -0.26
N TYR A 255 35.49 -34.09 -0.37
CA TYR A 255 35.43 -35.53 -0.58
C TYR A 255 36.14 -35.95 -1.88
N GLN A 256 35.85 -35.25 -2.98
CA GLN A 256 36.49 -35.54 -4.27
C GLN A 256 37.99 -35.24 -4.26
N ARG A 257 38.41 -34.17 -3.57
CA ARG A 257 39.82 -33.85 -3.33
C ARG A 257 40.53 -34.98 -2.59
N ALA A 258 39.91 -35.51 -1.53
CA ALA A 258 40.45 -36.63 -0.76
C ALA A 258 40.56 -37.91 -1.60
N ASN A 259 39.57 -38.19 -2.45
CA ASN A 259 39.59 -39.34 -3.37
C ASN A 259 40.74 -39.26 -4.38
N LEU A 260 40.86 -38.15 -5.10
CA LEU A 260 41.93 -37.96 -6.09
C LEU A 260 43.32 -38.07 -5.46
N LYS A 261 43.51 -37.50 -4.27
CA LYS A 261 44.77 -37.66 -3.52
C LYS A 261 45.04 -39.14 -3.18
N ARG A 262 44.01 -39.88 -2.75
CA ARG A 262 44.13 -41.30 -2.40
C ARG A 262 44.51 -42.15 -3.61
N GLU A 263 43.93 -41.88 -4.77
CA GLU A 263 44.27 -42.58 -6.02
C GLU A 263 45.74 -42.37 -6.39
N VAL A 264 46.21 -41.12 -6.39
CA VAL A 264 47.62 -40.79 -6.67
C VAL A 264 48.56 -41.48 -5.67
N MET A 265 48.24 -41.44 -4.38
CA MET A 265 49.05 -42.10 -3.35
C MET A 265 49.10 -43.62 -3.53
N THR A 266 47.99 -44.24 -3.91
CA THR A 266 47.90 -45.69 -4.09
C THR A 266 48.70 -46.14 -5.31
N GLU A 267 48.51 -45.49 -6.46
CA GLU A 267 49.24 -45.79 -7.69
C GLU A 267 50.74 -45.48 -7.53
N GLY A 268 51.08 -44.36 -6.89
CA GLY A 268 52.46 -44.01 -6.56
C GLY A 268 53.15 -45.09 -5.71
N LYS A 269 52.46 -45.60 -4.68
CA LYS A 269 52.97 -46.69 -3.84
C LYS A 269 53.23 -47.96 -4.64
N VAL A 270 52.30 -48.36 -5.50
CA VAL A 270 52.46 -49.56 -6.36
C VAL A 270 53.71 -49.45 -7.23
N ARG A 271 53.95 -48.29 -7.86
CA ARG A 271 55.13 -48.08 -8.70
C ARG A 271 56.43 -48.10 -7.89
N VAL A 272 56.45 -47.45 -6.73
CA VAL A 272 57.62 -47.47 -5.82
C VAL A 272 57.92 -48.89 -5.36
N ASP A 273 56.92 -49.64 -4.92
CA ASP A 273 57.10 -51.04 -4.47
C ASP A 273 57.67 -51.93 -5.58
N GLN A 274 57.32 -51.69 -6.84
CA GLN A 274 57.87 -52.43 -7.99
C GLN A 274 59.32 -52.05 -8.29
N LEU A 275 59.66 -50.77 -8.22
CA LEU A 275 61.04 -50.29 -8.38
C LEU A 275 61.95 -50.78 -7.25
N GLU A 276 61.45 -50.81 -6.01
CA GLU A 276 62.18 -51.37 -4.86
C GLU A 276 62.45 -52.87 -5.06
N LYS A 277 61.47 -53.64 -5.54
CA LYS A 277 61.66 -55.06 -5.89
C LYS A 277 62.73 -55.23 -6.97
N GLN A 278 62.68 -54.43 -8.04
CA GLN A 278 63.71 -54.47 -9.08
C GLN A 278 65.10 -54.09 -8.52
N SER A 279 65.19 -53.06 -7.68
CA SER A 279 66.43 -52.62 -7.04
C SER A 279 67.08 -53.71 -6.20
N ARG A 280 66.28 -54.50 -5.45
CA ARG A 280 66.77 -55.64 -4.67
C ARG A 280 67.34 -56.74 -5.57
N VAL A 281 66.67 -57.04 -6.68
CA VAL A 281 67.14 -58.04 -7.68
C VAL A 281 68.45 -57.59 -8.31
N LEU A 282 68.53 -56.34 -8.79
CA LEU A 282 69.73 -55.79 -9.40
C LEU A 282 70.90 -55.73 -8.41
N SER A 283 70.65 -55.30 -7.17
CA SER A 283 71.68 -55.24 -6.12
C SER A 283 72.24 -56.62 -5.78
N SER A 284 71.37 -57.63 -5.65
CA SER A 284 71.80 -59.01 -5.38
C SER A 284 72.63 -59.59 -6.52
N PHE A 285 72.22 -59.38 -7.77
CA PHE A 285 72.98 -59.86 -8.92
C PHE A 285 74.31 -59.12 -9.09
N LEU A 286 74.33 -57.80 -8.86
CA LEU A 286 75.57 -57.01 -8.88
C LEU A 286 76.57 -57.52 -7.83
N ALA A 287 76.11 -57.87 -6.63
CA ALA A 287 76.97 -58.45 -5.60
C ALA A 287 77.56 -59.81 -6.04
N GLN A 288 76.73 -60.66 -6.66
CA GLN A 288 77.20 -61.94 -7.22
C GLN A 288 78.20 -61.78 -8.36
N LEU A 289 77.97 -60.80 -9.25
CA LEU A 289 78.89 -60.45 -10.33
C LEU A 289 80.22 -59.95 -9.77
N LYS A 290 80.19 -58.98 -8.86
CA LYS A 290 81.39 -58.41 -8.24
C LYS A 290 82.24 -59.50 -7.57
N SER A 291 81.63 -60.32 -6.72
CA SER A 291 82.33 -61.42 -6.05
C SER A 291 82.91 -62.44 -7.04
N GLY A 292 82.14 -62.81 -8.08
CA GLY A 292 82.63 -63.76 -9.09
C GLY A 292 83.80 -63.22 -9.92
N VAL A 293 83.74 -61.93 -10.30
CA VAL A 293 84.78 -61.26 -11.06
C VAL A 293 86.04 -61.06 -10.21
N GLU A 294 85.89 -60.56 -8.98
CA GLU A 294 87.00 -60.29 -8.06
C GLU A 294 87.76 -61.57 -7.71
N PHE A 295 87.05 -62.63 -7.34
CA PHE A 295 87.67 -63.93 -7.07
C PHE A 295 88.41 -64.48 -8.30
N THR A 296 87.82 -64.37 -9.50
CA THR A 296 88.46 -64.89 -10.71
C THR A 296 89.66 -64.04 -11.13
N SER A 297 89.61 -62.72 -10.97
CA SER A 297 90.76 -61.84 -11.23
C SER A 297 91.92 -62.19 -10.30
N GLN A 298 91.63 -62.30 -9.00
CA GLN A 298 92.66 -62.62 -8.02
C GLN A 298 93.27 -64.01 -8.25
N ALA A 299 92.45 -65.00 -8.61
CA ALA A 299 92.95 -66.33 -8.97
C ALA A 299 93.84 -66.33 -10.24
N LEU A 300 93.64 -65.38 -11.17
CA LEU A 300 94.48 -65.22 -12.36
C LEU A 300 95.79 -64.47 -12.05
N ASP A 301 95.75 -63.52 -11.13
CA ASP A 301 96.91 -62.68 -10.77
C ASP A 301 97.88 -63.42 -9.81
N ASP A 302 97.34 -64.12 -8.81
CA ASP A 302 98.12 -64.71 -7.71
C ASP A 302 98.36 -66.24 -7.86
N GLY A 303 97.57 -66.93 -8.69
CA GLY A 303 97.52 -68.40 -8.74
C GLY A 303 98.64 -69.04 -9.57
N ASP A 304 99.20 -70.15 -9.10
CA ASP A 304 100.14 -70.95 -9.90
C ASP A 304 99.43 -71.75 -11.01
N ASN A 305 100.20 -72.21 -12.02
CA ASN A 305 99.65 -72.92 -13.18
C ASN A 305 98.84 -74.18 -12.81
N VAL A 306 99.18 -74.89 -11.73
CA VAL A 306 98.52 -76.14 -11.34
C VAL A 306 97.21 -75.84 -10.59
N GLN A 307 97.23 -74.86 -9.69
CA GLN A 307 96.06 -74.39 -8.94
C GLN A 307 95.01 -73.81 -9.89
N LEU A 308 95.43 -72.97 -10.84
CA LEU A 308 94.55 -72.39 -11.85
C LEU A 308 93.88 -73.46 -12.73
N LEU A 309 94.65 -74.45 -13.20
CA LEU A 309 94.10 -75.54 -14.03
C LEU A 309 93.14 -76.44 -13.28
N THR A 310 93.35 -76.63 -11.97
CA THR A 310 92.44 -77.42 -11.11
C THR A 310 91.09 -76.71 -10.94
N MET A 311 91.08 -75.38 -10.82
CA MET A 311 89.85 -74.59 -10.67
C MET A 311 89.23 -74.12 -12.00
N LYS A 312 89.92 -74.30 -13.13
CA LYS A 312 89.51 -73.81 -14.47
C LYS A 312 88.04 -74.08 -14.78
N ASN A 313 87.58 -75.31 -14.56
CA ASN A 313 86.22 -75.70 -14.92
C ASN A 313 85.17 -74.97 -14.05
N GLN A 314 85.44 -74.80 -12.75
CA GLN A 314 84.55 -74.10 -11.82
C GLN A 314 84.49 -72.59 -12.16
N LEU A 315 85.64 -71.97 -12.39
CA LEU A 315 85.74 -70.55 -12.78
C LEU A 315 85.03 -70.29 -14.12
N SER A 316 85.31 -71.12 -15.13
CA SER A 316 84.72 -71.01 -16.46
C SER A 316 83.20 -71.17 -16.41
N GLN A 317 82.70 -72.15 -15.64
CA GLN A 317 81.27 -72.39 -15.48
C GLN A 317 80.59 -71.22 -14.77
N ARG A 318 81.18 -70.69 -13.69
CA ARG A 318 80.61 -69.55 -12.94
C ARG A 318 80.59 -68.27 -13.77
N LEU A 319 81.68 -67.95 -14.47
CA LEU A 319 81.74 -66.78 -15.36
C LEU A 319 80.76 -66.91 -16.53
N THR A 320 80.65 -68.09 -17.14
CA THR A 320 79.67 -68.34 -18.21
C THR A 320 78.24 -68.19 -17.69
N GLN A 321 77.94 -68.69 -16.49
CA GLN A 321 76.62 -68.51 -15.86
C GLN A 321 76.31 -67.03 -15.63
N LEU A 322 77.23 -66.28 -15.01
CA LEU A 322 77.02 -64.86 -14.70
C LEU A 322 76.91 -64.00 -15.97
N SER A 323 77.75 -64.24 -16.98
CA SER A 323 77.75 -63.47 -18.24
C SER A 323 76.56 -63.79 -19.15
N SER A 324 76.02 -65.01 -19.09
CA SER A 324 74.87 -65.42 -19.90
C SER A 324 73.51 -65.12 -19.25
N THR A 325 73.47 -64.84 -17.95
CA THR A 325 72.22 -64.50 -17.25
C THR A 325 71.70 -63.15 -17.74
N LYS A 326 70.50 -63.14 -18.34
CA LYS A 326 69.85 -61.91 -18.80
C LYS A 326 69.11 -61.24 -17.66
N ILE A 327 69.44 -59.96 -17.41
CA ILE A 327 68.77 -59.12 -16.41
C ILE A 327 68.39 -57.79 -17.05
N ASP A 328 67.17 -57.33 -16.72
CA ASP A 328 66.68 -56.04 -17.19
C ASP A 328 67.13 -54.91 -16.25
N CYS A 329 68.00 -54.06 -16.78
CA CYS A 329 68.56 -52.91 -16.07
C CYS A 329 67.77 -51.61 -16.30
N LYS A 330 66.71 -51.62 -17.12
CA LYS A 330 65.86 -50.44 -17.32
C LYS A 330 64.79 -50.37 -16.22
N PRO A 331 64.47 -49.18 -15.68
CA PRO A 331 63.42 -49.05 -14.67
C PRO A 331 62.10 -49.67 -15.14
N CYS A 332 61.50 -50.49 -14.30
CA CYS A 332 60.23 -51.18 -14.61
C CYS A 332 59.01 -50.24 -14.59
N GLN A 333 59.15 -49.02 -14.07
CA GLN A 333 58.10 -48.01 -13.94
C GLN A 333 58.63 -46.59 -14.24
N ASN A 334 57.70 -45.65 -14.46
CA ASN A 334 57.98 -44.24 -14.78
C ASN A 334 57.24 -43.25 -13.86
N GLU A 335 57.64 -41.98 -13.94
CA GLU A 335 57.19 -40.86 -13.13
C GLU A 335 55.90 -40.18 -13.61
N TYR A 336 55.24 -40.67 -14.66
CA TYR A 336 54.15 -39.93 -15.29
C TYR A 336 52.87 -39.94 -14.45
N PHE A 337 52.56 -38.79 -13.86
CA PHE A 337 51.30 -38.42 -13.22
C PHE A 337 50.95 -36.98 -13.60
N LYS A 338 49.70 -36.73 -13.97
CA LYS A 338 49.24 -35.37 -14.28
C LYS A 338 47.79 -35.19 -13.86
N LEU A 339 47.53 -34.09 -13.16
CA LEU A 339 46.16 -33.62 -12.92
C LEU A 339 45.61 -32.98 -14.20
N CYS A 340 44.46 -33.46 -14.68
CA CYS A 340 43.75 -32.89 -15.82
C CYS A 340 42.43 -32.27 -15.34
N VAL A 341 42.29 -30.94 -15.46
CA VAL A 341 41.09 -30.20 -15.05
C VAL A 341 40.33 -29.71 -16.27
N ARG A 342 39.03 -30.00 -16.35
CA ARG A 342 38.15 -29.42 -17.38
C ARG A 342 37.80 -27.98 -16.99
N GLN A 343 38.17 -27.01 -17.83
CA GLN A 343 37.96 -25.58 -17.56
C GLN A 343 36.48 -25.14 -17.56
N THR A 344 35.57 -25.94 -18.10
CA THR A 344 34.13 -25.62 -18.16
C THR A 344 33.45 -25.56 -16.79
N ILE A 345 33.99 -26.25 -15.78
CA ILE A 345 33.41 -26.30 -14.41
C ILE A 345 33.49 -24.93 -13.71
N TRP A 346 34.46 -24.08 -14.08
CA TRP A 346 34.75 -22.82 -13.37
C TRP A 346 34.14 -21.57 -14.00
N ARG A 347 33.70 -21.62 -15.26
CA ARG A 347 33.28 -20.42 -16.00
C ARG A 347 31.93 -19.85 -15.57
N ASN A 348 31.06 -20.65 -14.95
CA ASN A 348 29.67 -20.28 -14.64
C ASN A 348 29.39 -20.23 -13.12
N MET A 349 30.34 -19.77 -12.30
CA MET A 349 30.16 -19.74 -10.83
C MET A 349 29.01 -18.83 -10.37
N LYS A 350 28.63 -17.82 -11.15
CA LYS A 350 27.50 -16.94 -10.81
C LYS A 350 26.13 -17.59 -11.00
N ASP A 351 26.05 -18.66 -11.78
CA ASP A 351 24.80 -19.39 -12.05
C ASP A 351 24.57 -20.53 -11.05
N LEU A 352 25.48 -20.73 -10.09
CA LEU A 352 25.36 -21.79 -9.07
C LEU A 352 24.19 -21.58 -8.12
N ALA A 353 23.92 -20.32 -7.76
CA ALA A 353 22.80 -19.93 -6.92
C ALA A 353 22.49 -18.45 -7.16
N THR A 354 21.20 -18.14 -7.33
CA THR A 354 20.70 -16.75 -7.40
C THR A 354 19.55 -16.64 -6.42
N VAL A 355 19.61 -15.64 -5.54
CA VAL A 355 18.53 -15.32 -4.60
C VAL A 355 17.53 -14.44 -5.33
N PHE A 356 16.32 -14.94 -5.52
CA PHE A 356 15.21 -14.15 -6.05
C PHE A 356 14.46 -13.48 -4.90
N PHE A 357 14.26 -12.17 -4.99
CA PHE A 357 13.32 -11.45 -4.13
C PHE A 357 11.93 -11.67 -4.72
N ILE A 358 11.09 -12.46 -4.06
CA ILE A 358 9.72 -12.70 -4.50
C ILE A 358 8.96 -11.38 -4.37
N ILE A 359 8.53 -10.82 -5.51
CA ILE A 359 7.74 -9.59 -5.55
C ILE A 359 6.37 -9.89 -4.95
N ASN A 360 5.87 -9.01 -4.07
CA ASN A 360 4.57 -9.19 -3.45
C ASN A 360 3.45 -9.24 -4.52
N PRO A 361 2.79 -10.39 -4.76
CA PRO A 361 1.78 -10.54 -5.81
C PRO A 361 0.56 -9.62 -5.61
N GLN A 362 0.32 -9.18 -4.36
CA GLN A 362 -0.79 -8.27 -4.03
C GLN A 362 -0.56 -6.82 -4.49
N MET A 363 0.67 -6.47 -4.88
CA MET A 363 1.00 -5.15 -5.44
C MET A 363 0.67 -5.04 -6.93
N PHE A 364 0.29 -6.13 -7.59
CA PHE A 364 -0.13 -6.11 -8.99
C PHE A 364 -1.63 -5.85 -9.13
N SER A 365 -1.99 -5.03 -10.10
CA SER A 365 -3.38 -4.81 -10.51
C SER A 365 -3.59 -5.21 -11.96
N VAL A 366 -4.75 -5.82 -12.23
CA VAL A 366 -5.20 -6.17 -13.58
C VAL A 366 -6.35 -5.25 -13.98
N SER A 367 -6.28 -4.67 -15.17
CA SER A 367 -7.33 -3.82 -15.73
C SER A 367 -7.43 -3.98 -17.24
N ILE A 368 -8.60 -3.68 -17.80
CA ILE A 368 -8.75 -3.52 -19.26
C ILE A 368 -8.03 -2.23 -19.68
N VAL A 369 -7.26 -2.27 -20.77
CA VAL A 369 -6.52 -1.11 -21.29
C VAL A 369 -7.48 0.07 -21.52
N GLY A 370 -7.18 1.22 -20.88
CA GLY A 370 -8.01 2.43 -20.94
C GLY A 370 -9.16 2.51 -19.93
N GLY A 371 -9.44 1.43 -19.20
CA GLY A 371 -10.47 1.35 -18.16
C GLY A 371 -10.00 1.79 -16.76
N GLU A 372 -10.89 1.73 -15.78
CA GLU A 372 -10.55 1.98 -14.37
C GLU A 372 -9.66 0.85 -13.81
N GLU A 373 -8.66 1.22 -13.01
CA GLU A 373 -7.69 0.29 -12.44
C GLU A 373 -8.37 -0.73 -11.50
N GLY A 374 -8.10 -2.03 -11.70
CA GLY A 374 -8.69 -3.11 -10.90
C GLY A 374 -10.18 -3.38 -11.19
N VAL A 375 -10.75 -2.75 -12.21
CA VAL A 375 -12.17 -2.87 -12.55
C VAL A 375 -12.37 -3.72 -13.79
N MET A 376 -13.19 -4.77 -13.67
CA MET A 376 -13.67 -5.56 -14.80
C MET A 376 -15.06 -5.08 -15.26
N TYR A 377 -15.21 -4.97 -16.56
CA TYR A 377 -16.43 -4.52 -17.22
C TYR A 377 -17.09 -5.71 -17.93
N ARG A 378 -18.42 -5.71 -18.04
CA ARG A 378 -19.13 -6.67 -18.89
C ARG A 378 -18.75 -6.42 -20.35
N THR A 379 -18.47 -7.47 -21.11
CA THR A 379 -17.96 -7.39 -22.50
C THR A 379 -18.95 -8.00 -23.50
N LEU A 380 -18.82 -7.67 -24.78
CA LEU A 380 -19.64 -8.27 -25.84
C LEU A 380 -19.09 -9.62 -26.30
N VAL A 381 -19.98 -10.52 -26.72
CA VAL A 381 -19.59 -11.73 -27.48
C VAL A 381 -18.88 -11.30 -28.77
N GLY A 382 -17.70 -11.84 -29.03
CA GLY A 382 -16.87 -11.53 -30.20
C GLY A 382 -15.93 -10.33 -30.04
N GLN A 383 -16.08 -9.54 -28.96
CA GLN A 383 -15.25 -8.37 -28.72
C GLN A 383 -13.93 -8.78 -28.05
N THR A 384 -12.81 -8.58 -28.75
CA THR A 384 -11.48 -8.77 -28.16
C THR A 384 -11.17 -7.67 -27.16
N VAL A 385 -10.86 -8.04 -25.93
CA VAL A 385 -10.40 -7.13 -24.88
C VAL A 385 -8.90 -7.28 -24.63
N SER A 386 -8.21 -6.15 -24.52
CA SER A 386 -6.82 -6.09 -24.09
C SER A 386 -6.76 -5.83 -22.60
N LEU A 387 -6.09 -6.71 -21.85
CA LEU A 387 -5.86 -6.59 -20.43
C LEU A 387 -4.39 -6.26 -20.16
N VAL A 388 -4.14 -5.53 -19.09
CA VAL A 388 -2.79 -5.16 -18.64
C VAL A 388 -2.62 -5.42 -17.16
N VAL A 389 -1.47 -6.01 -16.81
CA VAL A 389 -0.99 -6.23 -15.45
C VAL A 389 0.07 -5.16 -15.14
N THR A 390 -0.16 -4.40 -14.09
CA THR A 390 0.71 -3.28 -13.68
C THR A 390 1.19 -3.49 -12.25
N ASN A 391 2.49 -3.34 -12.01
CA ASN A 391 3.06 -3.31 -10.66
C ASN A 391 2.83 -1.91 -10.04
N LYS A 392 2.18 -1.86 -8.88
CA LYS A 392 1.95 -0.60 -8.13
C LYS A 392 3.20 -0.12 -7.40
N ASP A 393 4.14 -1.00 -7.13
CA ASP A 393 5.42 -0.62 -6.55
C ASP A 393 6.33 -0.06 -7.64
N ARG A 394 6.68 1.23 -7.51
CA ARG A 394 7.52 1.94 -8.48
C ARG A 394 9.01 1.75 -8.21
N GLU A 395 9.38 1.18 -7.07
CA GLU A 395 10.77 1.03 -6.63
C GLU A 395 11.37 -0.32 -7.06
N GLU A 396 10.55 -1.34 -7.30
CA GLU A 396 11.01 -2.68 -7.69
C GLU A 396 10.88 -2.94 -9.21
N ARG A 397 11.97 -2.72 -9.94
CA ARG A 397 12.13 -3.23 -11.32
C ARG A 397 12.75 -4.62 -11.29
N GLY A 398 11.94 -5.63 -11.01
CA GLY A 398 12.30 -7.05 -11.18
C GLY A 398 11.88 -7.58 -12.55
N GLU A 399 12.51 -8.67 -12.99
CA GLU A 399 12.02 -9.51 -14.11
C GLU A 399 11.12 -10.59 -13.50
N TYR A 400 9.83 -10.58 -13.84
CA TYR A 400 8.82 -11.46 -13.26
C TYR A 400 7.98 -12.13 -14.34
N HIS A 401 7.53 -13.36 -14.09
CA HIS A 401 6.77 -14.13 -15.05
C HIS A 401 5.26 -13.99 -14.81
N VAL A 402 4.56 -13.38 -15.77
CA VAL A 402 3.10 -13.25 -15.73
C VAL A 402 2.46 -14.38 -16.53
N ALA A 403 1.57 -15.13 -15.89
CA ALA A 403 0.72 -16.12 -16.55
C ALA A 403 -0.76 -15.74 -16.36
N ALA A 404 -1.55 -15.92 -17.41
CA ALA A 404 -2.98 -15.66 -17.40
C ALA A 404 -3.73 -16.86 -18.00
N SER A 405 -4.83 -17.24 -17.37
CA SER A 405 -5.73 -18.27 -17.87
C SER A 405 -7.18 -17.84 -17.71
N VAL A 406 -8.04 -18.32 -18.60
CA VAL A 406 -9.44 -17.94 -18.67
C VAL A 406 -10.32 -19.17 -18.79
N ALA A 407 -11.44 -19.18 -18.09
CA ALA A 407 -12.45 -20.23 -18.18
C ALA A 407 -13.84 -19.60 -18.33
N MET A 408 -14.55 -19.99 -19.39
CA MET A 408 -15.96 -19.66 -19.59
C MET A 408 -16.85 -20.69 -18.90
N THR A 409 -18.06 -20.29 -18.52
CA THR A 409 -18.99 -21.19 -17.82
C THR A 409 -19.33 -22.43 -18.65
N GLY A 410 -18.82 -23.60 -18.27
CA GLY A 410 -19.03 -24.87 -18.96
C GLY A 410 -18.01 -25.20 -20.05
N GLU A 411 -16.94 -24.41 -20.17
CA GLU A 411 -15.79 -24.64 -21.05
C GLU A 411 -14.54 -24.94 -20.21
N ASP A 412 -13.54 -25.58 -20.83
CA ASP A 412 -12.25 -25.87 -20.18
C ASP A 412 -11.40 -24.60 -20.02
N GLU A 413 -10.46 -24.62 -19.09
CA GLU A 413 -9.54 -23.51 -18.85
C GLU A 413 -8.52 -23.39 -19.99
N GLU A 414 -8.40 -22.20 -20.57
CA GLU A 414 -7.49 -21.85 -21.66
C GLU A 414 -6.38 -20.91 -21.16
N SER A 415 -5.12 -21.23 -21.47
CA SER A 415 -3.98 -20.35 -21.17
C SER A 415 -3.86 -19.24 -22.22
N LEU A 416 -3.74 -18.00 -21.77
CA LEU A 416 -3.57 -16.83 -22.64
C LEU A 416 -2.09 -16.46 -22.80
N PRO A 417 -1.62 -16.16 -24.03
CA PRO A 417 -0.27 -15.68 -24.23
C PRO A 417 -0.09 -14.27 -23.63
N THR A 418 0.97 -14.09 -22.84
CA THR A 418 1.33 -12.82 -22.19
C THR A 418 2.50 -12.16 -22.91
N PHE A 419 2.45 -10.84 -23.02
CA PHE A 419 3.43 -10.01 -23.72
C PHE A 419 3.99 -8.95 -22.76
N GLY A 420 5.32 -8.89 -22.60
CA GLY A 420 5.98 -7.85 -21.81
C GLY A 420 6.08 -6.53 -22.57
N ASN A 421 5.73 -5.43 -21.92
CA ASN A 421 5.80 -4.08 -22.48
C ASN A 421 7.05 -3.33 -21.98
N ASN A 422 7.56 -2.38 -22.77
CA ASN A 422 8.77 -1.59 -22.46
C ASN A 422 8.69 -0.74 -21.18
N ASN A 423 7.51 -0.62 -20.58
CA ASN A 423 7.25 0.11 -19.34
C ASN A 423 7.17 -0.80 -18.10
N GLY A 424 7.47 -2.10 -18.23
CA GLY A 424 7.40 -3.10 -17.15
C GLY A 424 6.01 -3.72 -16.94
N SER A 425 4.98 -3.26 -17.65
CA SER A 425 3.65 -3.91 -17.63
C SER A 425 3.61 -5.15 -18.53
N HIS A 426 2.67 -6.06 -18.28
CA HIS A 426 2.42 -7.21 -19.16
C HIS A 426 1.00 -7.15 -19.70
N SER A 427 0.81 -7.39 -20.98
CA SER A 427 -0.49 -7.37 -21.64
C SER A 427 -0.87 -8.74 -22.19
N PHE A 428 -2.16 -9.04 -22.23
CA PHE A 428 -2.72 -10.22 -22.89
C PHE A 428 -4.11 -9.90 -23.43
N TYR A 429 -4.60 -10.74 -24.34
CA TYR A 429 -5.85 -10.51 -25.05
C TYR A 429 -6.80 -11.68 -24.85
N PHE A 430 -8.09 -11.38 -24.77
CA PHE A 430 -9.14 -12.39 -24.68
C PHE A 430 -10.34 -12.00 -25.52
N CYS A 431 -10.92 -12.96 -26.24
CA CYS A 431 -12.12 -12.77 -27.05
C CYS A 431 -13.17 -13.79 -26.64
N PRO A 432 -14.25 -13.38 -25.93
CA PRO A 432 -15.29 -14.31 -25.51
C PRO A 432 -16.14 -14.75 -26.70
N THR A 433 -16.25 -16.05 -26.91
CA THR A 433 -16.94 -16.66 -28.07
C THR A 433 -18.42 -16.94 -27.82
N SER A 434 -18.83 -17.02 -26.56
CA SER A 434 -20.19 -17.36 -26.13
C SER A 434 -20.68 -16.40 -25.04
N LYS A 435 -22.00 -16.37 -24.79
CA LYS A 435 -22.56 -15.63 -23.64
C LYS A 435 -22.35 -16.43 -22.36
N GLY A 436 -21.98 -15.78 -21.26
CA GLY A 436 -21.76 -16.45 -19.98
C GLY A 436 -20.87 -15.64 -19.04
N THR A 437 -20.51 -16.25 -17.92
CA THR A 437 -19.54 -15.68 -16.97
C THR A 437 -18.14 -16.13 -17.35
N VAL A 438 -17.24 -15.16 -17.49
CA VAL A 438 -15.80 -15.36 -17.66
C VAL A 438 -15.17 -15.40 -16.28
N THR A 439 -14.28 -16.37 -16.04
CA THR A 439 -13.36 -16.36 -14.90
C THR A 439 -11.93 -16.23 -15.42
N LEU A 440 -11.24 -15.16 -15.04
CA LEU A 440 -9.85 -14.89 -15.40
C LEU A 440 -8.96 -15.07 -14.17
N SER A 441 -7.99 -15.96 -14.27
CA SER A 441 -6.95 -16.17 -13.26
C SER A 441 -5.65 -15.56 -13.75
N VAL A 442 -5.02 -14.71 -12.95
CA VAL A 442 -3.73 -14.10 -13.27
C VAL A 442 -2.75 -14.37 -12.13
N THR A 443 -1.57 -14.87 -12.48
CA THR A 443 -0.48 -15.14 -11.54
C THR A 443 0.80 -14.43 -11.94
N VAL A 444 1.59 -14.08 -10.92
CA VAL A 444 2.96 -13.59 -11.06
C VAL A 444 3.86 -14.56 -10.31
N ASP A 445 4.85 -15.12 -11.00
CA ASP A 445 5.76 -16.17 -10.48
C ASP A 445 5.02 -17.33 -9.81
N GLY A 446 3.85 -17.69 -10.37
CA GLY A 446 3.00 -18.78 -9.89
C GLY A 446 2.06 -18.43 -8.72
N GLN A 447 2.10 -17.19 -8.20
CA GLN A 447 1.21 -16.73 -7.12
C GLN A 447 0.08 -15.83 -7.66
N PRO A 448 -1.17 -15.96 -7.15
CA PRO A 448 -2.29 -15.14 -7.62
C PRO A 448 -2.13 -13.67 -7.24
N VAL A 449 -2.38 -12.78 -8.20
CA VAL A 449 -2.34 -11.33 -7.97
C VAL A 449 -3.56 -10.83 -7.19
N GLY A 450 -3.45 -9.63 -6.62
CA GLY A 450 -4.57 -8.99 -5.91
C GLY A 450 -5.83 -8.89 -6.76
N GLY A 451 -6.92 -9.50 -6.30
CA GLY A 451 -8.21 -9.53 -7.00
C GLY A 451 -8.42 -10.72 -7.96
N SER A 452 -7.41 -11.56 -8.17
CA SER A 452 -7.56 -12.82 -8.92
C SER A 452 -8.23 -13.90 -8.05
N PRO A 453 -9.16 -14.72 -8.58
CA PRO A 453 -9.67 -14.69 -9.95
C PRO A 453 -10.70 -13.57 -10.17
N PHE A 454 -10.65 -12.94 -11.34
CA PHE A 454 -11.59 -11.92 -11.76
C PHE A 454 -12.79 -12.54 -12.48
N GLN A 455 -13.98 -12.00 -12.25
CA GLN A 455 -15.20 -12.47 -12.92
C GLN A 455 -16.01 -11.32 -13.52
N TRP A 456 -16.50 -11.52 -14.74
CA TRP A 456 -17.45 -10.62 -15.39
C TRP A 456 -18.37 -11.37 -16.35
N GLU A 457 -19.48 -10.73 -16.72
CA GLU A 457 -20.45 -11.30 -17.66
C GLU A 457 -20.21 -10.85 -19.10
N VAL A 458 -20.45 -11.76 -20.03
CA VAL A 458 -20.46 -11.51 -21.47
C VAL A 458 -21.89 -11.43 -21.96
N TYR A 459 -22.25 -10.30 -22.57
CA TYR A 459 -23.60 -10.06 -23.08
C TYR A 459 -23.66 -10.18 -24.61
N PRO A 460 -24.78 -10.67 -25.18
CA PRO A 460 -24.83 -11.07 -26.58
C PRO A 460 -25.05 -9.92 -27.57
N VAL A 461 -25.66 -8.80 -27.15
CA VAL A 461 -26.04 -7.69 -28.06
C VAL A 461 -25.93 -6.34 -27.35
N LEU A 462 -25.31 -5.36 -28.02
CA LEU A 462 -25.21 -3.98 -27.54
C LEU A 462 -26.57 -3.24 -27.58
N PRO A 463 -27.00 -2.58 -26.48
CA PRO A 463 -28.20 -1.75 -26.49
C PRO A 463 -28.01 -0.46 -27.32
N ILE A 464 -28.37 -0.47 -28.60
CA ILE A 464 -28.22 0.69 -29.50
C ILE A 464 -29.47 1.58 -29.58
N CYS A 465 -29.27 2.85 -29.96
CA CYS A 465 -30.34 3.76 -30.33
C CYS A 465 -30.71 3.54 -31.81
N ASP A 466 -31.91 3.03 -32.10
CA ASP A 466 -32.41 2.93 -33.49
C ASP A 466 -32.52 4.32 -34.13
N GLU A 467 -32.02 4.51 -35.35
CA GLU A 467 -32.26 5.73 -36.12
C GLU A 467 -33.76 5.85 -36.50
N PRO A 468 -34.40 7.02 -36.38
CA PRO A 468 -35.71 7.23 -36.95
C PRO A 468 -35.61 7.23 -38.48
N LYS A 469 -36.18 6.21 -39.13
CA LYS A 469 -36.28 6.14 -40.60
C LYS A 469 -36.85 7.46 -41.16
N PRO A 470 -36.30 8.00 -42.27
CA PRO A 470 -36.88 9.19 -42.90
C PRO A 470 -38.30 8.88 -43.37
N LYS A 471 -39.23 9.81 -43.10
CA LYS A 471 -40.64 9.71 -43.53
C LYS A 471 -40.69 9.55 -45.04
N GLN A 472 -41.16 8.39 -45.52
CA GLN A 472 -41.48 8.19 -46.93
C GLN A 472 -42.59 9.15 -47.35
N VAL A 473 -42.31 9.95 -48.37
CA VAL A 473 -43.27 10.79 -49.08
C VAL A 473 -44.20 9.87 -49.86
N LEU A 474 -45.50 9.94 -49.56
CA LEU A 474 -46.55 9.25 -50.32
C LEU A 474 -46.75 9.94 -51.68
N PRO A 475 -46.95 9.17 -52.77
CA PRO A 475 -47.87 9.55 -53.82
C PRO A 475 -49.12 8.64 -53.79
N GLY A 476 -50.28 9.23 -54.06
CA GLY A 476 -51.59 8.57 -53.96
C GLY A 476 -51.89 7.55 -55.07
N GLY A 477 -52.93 6.74 -54.85
CA GLY A 477 -53.55 5.86 -55.84
C GLY A 477 -54.18 4.60 -55.23
N PHE A 478 -55.40 4.29 -55.64
CA PHE A 478 -56.33 3.29 -55.09
C PHE A 478 -55.99 1.80 -55.36
N GLN A 479 -56.45 0.94 -54.43
CA GLN A 479 -56.94 -0.47 -54.53
C GLN A 479 -56.24 -1.52 -55.42
N ALA A 480 -55.80 -2.65 -54.82
CA ALA A 480 -56.50 -3.96 -54.82
C ALA A 480 -55.59 -5.18 -54.51
N MET A 481 -56.08 -6.03 -53.59
CA MET A 481 -56.05 -7.51 -53.55
C MET A 481 -54.76 -8.35 -53.44
N TYR A 482 -54.73 -9.10 -52.32
CA TYR A 482 -54.25 -10.48 -52.06
C TYR A 482 -52.81 -10.91 -52.40
N GLY A 483 -52.09 -11.39 -51.36
CA GLY A 483 -50.96 -12.31 -51.54
C GLY A 483 -49.96 -12.34 -50.37
N SER A 484 -50.26 -13.14 -49.34
CA SER A 484 -49.48 -13.37 -48.13
C SER A 484 -48.08 -13.98 -48.39
N ARG A 485 -47.05 -13.56 -47.64
CA ARG A 485 -46.23 -14.44 -46.76
C ARG A 485 -45.27 -13.67 -45.84
N PRO A 486 -44.93 -14.25 -44.68
CA PRO A 486 -44.45 -13.53 -43.49
C PRO A 486 -42.93 -13.43 -43.47
N TYR A 487 -42.40 -12.32 -42.93
CA TYR A 487 -41.05 -12.30 -42.38
C TYR A 487 -41.13 -11.89 -40.92
N GLU A 488 -40.50 -12.71 -40.10
CA GLU A 488 -40.56 -12.70 -38.64
C GLU A 488 -40.10 -11.36 -38.07
N ARG A 489 -40.90 -10.82 -37.15
CA ARG A 489 -40.53 -9.67 -36.32
C ARG A 489 -39.53 -10.16 -35.27
N GLY A 490 -38.25 -9.84 -35.45
CA GLY A 490 -37.30 -9.74 -34.35
C GLY A 490 -37.43 -8.37 -33.68
N THR A 491 -38.12 -8.31 -32.55
CA THR A 491 -38.29 -7.11 -31.73
C THR A 491 -37.00 -6.75 -30.98
N THR A 492 -36.29 -5.68 -31.37
CA THR A 492 -35.15 -5.09 -30.62
C THR A 492 -35.55 -3.93 -29.70
N HIS A 493 -36.84 -3.75 -29.39
CA HIS A 493 -37.28 -2.75 -28.43
C HIS A 493 -37.29 -3.32 -27.01
N GLY A 494 -36.17 -3.23 -26.28
CA GLY A 494 -36.14 -3.60 -24.86
C GLY A 494 -34.85 -3.40 -24.08
N ASN A 495 -33.67 -3.39 -24.71
CA ASN A 495 -32.41 -3.36 -23.95
C ASN A 495 -31.95 -1.91 -23.70
N CYS A 496 -31.58 -1.63 -22.44
CA CYS A 496 -30.89 -0.43 -22.00
C CYS A 496 -29.91 -0.83 -20.88
N PHE A 497 -28.81 -0.11 -20.74
CA PHE A 497 -27.93 -0.25 -19.58
C PHE A 497 -28.68 0.25 -18.34
N LYS A 498 -28.89 -0.61 -17.36
CA LYS A 498 -29.67 -0.30 -16.15
C LYS A 498 -28.79 -0.21 -14.90
N ASP A 499 -27.81 -1.11 -14.80
CA ASP A 499 -26.95 -1.26 -13.64
C ASP A 499 -25.61 -1.93 -14.02
N GLY A 500 -24.58 -1.73 -13.21
CA GLY A 500 -23.27 -2.34 -13.39
C GLY A 500 -22.36 -1.61 -14.38
N ARG A 501 -21.38 -2.36 -14.89
CA ARG A 501 -20.21 -1.86 -15.63
C ARG A 501 -20.16 -2.51 -17.00
N TYR A 502 -20.11 -1.73 -18.07
CA TYR A 502 -20.14 -2.21 -19.46
C TYR A 502 -18.94 -1.70 -20.24
N CYS A 503 -18.42 -2.53 -21.14
CA CYS A 503 -17.38 -2.22 -22.09
C CYS A 503 -17.83 -2.66 -23.48
N TRP A 504 -17.55 -1.85 -24.49
CA TRP A 504 -17.68 -2.20 -25.90
C TRP A 504 -16.64 -1.48 -26.75
N THR A 505 -16.21 -2.12 -27.83
CA THR A 505 -15.23 -1.58 -28.76
C THR A 505 -15.92 -1.18 -30.07
N LEU A 506 -15.49 -0.07 -30.64
CA LEU A 506 -16.04 0.52 -31.86
C LEU A 506 -14.90 0.84 -32.81
N ARG A 507 -15.07 0.55 -34.10
CA ARG A 507 -14.13 0.91 -35.15
C ARG A 507 -14.74 1.97 -36.06
N VAL A 508 -13.96 2.98 -36.44
CA VAL A 508 -14.38 4.00 -37.41
C VAL A 508 -14.45 3.40 -38.81
N GLY A 509 -15.65 3.35 -39.39
CA GLY A 509 -15.89 2.82 -40.74
C GLY A 509 -15.56 3.82 -41.87
N ASP A 510 -15.92 3.48 -43.12
CA ASP A 510 -15.63 4.21 -44.38
C ASP A 510 -16.28 5.62 -44.53
N PHE A 511 -16.78 6.23 -43.45
CA PHE A 511 -17.54 7.47 -43.49
C PHE A 511 -16.70 8.76 -43.50
N ALA A 512 -15.37 8.67 -43.39
CA ALA A 512 -14.47 9.82 -43.21
C ALA A 512 -14.31 10.75 -44.44
N SER A 513 -14.96 10.47 -45.58
CA SER A 513 -14.71 11.19 -46.84
C SER A 513 -15.79 12.22 -47.26
N TYR A 514 -17.00 12.24 -46.66
CA TYR A 514 -18.09 13.15 -47.07
C TYR A 514 -18.99 13.58 -45.91
N HIS A 515 -18.69 14.69 -45.22
CA HIS A 515 -19.58 15.47 -44.32
C HIS A 515 -20.75 14.70 -43.64
N ARG A 516 -20.48 13.58 -42.96
CA ARG A 516 -21.48 12.82 -42.20
C ARG A 516 -21.06 12.69 -40.74
N ARG A 517 -22.07 12.70 -39.87
CA ARG A 517 -22.01 12.83 -38.42
C ARG A 517 -21.41 11.58 -37.79
N PHE A 518 -20.28 11.72 -37.09
CA PHE A 518 -19.74 10.71 -36.17
C PHE A 518 -20.17 11.04 -34.75
N GLU A 519 -20.69 10.06 -34.02
CA GLU A 519 -21.09 10.24 -32.63
C GLU A 519 -20.99 8.91 -31.85
N ILE A 520 -20.18 8.89 -30.79
CA ILE A 520 -20.01 7.75 -29.89
C ILE A 520 -20.36 8.19 -28.46
N GLY A 521 -21.17 7.41 -27.74
CA GLY A 521 -21.47 7.71 -26.34
C GLY A 521 -22.71 7.02 -25.83
N VAL A 522 -23.42 7.66 -24.90
CA VAL A 522 -24.67 7.14 -24.33
C VAL A 522 -25.75 8.22 -24.18
N THR A 523 -27.01 7.79 -24.24
CA THR A 523 -28.19 8.66 -24.13
C THR A 523 -29.32 8.00 -23.36
N THR A 524 -30.18 8.80 -22.71
CA THR A 524 -31.33 8.29 -21.95
C THR A 524 -32.51 7.81 -22.82
N GLY A 525 -32.48 8.05 -24.13
CA GLY A 525 -33.30 7.36 -25.15
C GLY A 525 -34.83 7.57 -25.14
N ILE A 526 -35.47 7.90 -24.02
CA ILE A 526 -36.92 8.11 -23.88
C ILE A 526 -37.15 9.23 -22.85
N LYS A 527 -38.23 10.02 -23.01
CA LYS A 527 -38.64 11.11 -22.08
C LYS A 527 -38.74 10.62 -20.63
N CYS A 528 -37.62 10.56 -19.90
CA CYS A 528 -37.61 10.61 -18.45
C CYS A 528 -38.06 12.01 -18.02
N LYS A 529 -38.62 12.14 -16.81
CA LYS A 529 -39.27 13.37 -16.30
C LYS A 529 -38.39 14.65 -16.30
N GLY A 530 -37.12 14.58 -16.74
CA GLY A 530 -36.15 15.68 -16.82
C GLY A 530 -35.52 15.96 -18.20
N GLY A 531 -36.01 15.37 -19.30
CA GLY A 531 -35.47 15.61 -20.66
C GLY A 531 -34.46 14.55 -21.17
N ILE A 532 -34.05 14.65 -22.43
CA ILE A 532 -33.04 13.75 -23.04
C ILE A 532 -31.65 14.26 -22.66
N GLN A 533 -30.89 13.44 -21.93
CA GLN A 533 -29.49 13.70 -21.62
C GLN A 533 -28.60 12.80 -22.48
N THR A 534 -27.52 13.38 -22.99
CA THR A 534 -26.59 12.72 -23.90
C THR A 534 -25.18 13.06 -23.46
N TRP A 535 -24.35 12.03 -23.35
CA TRP A 535 -22.92 12.12 -23.10
C TRP A 535 -22.23 11.44 -24.28
N SER A 536 -21.73 12.23 -25.21
CA SER A 536 -21.11 11.70 -26.42
C SER A 536 -19.91 12.53 -26.87
N LEU A 537 -19.06 11.84 -27.63
CA LEU A 537 -17.98 12.39 -28.42
C LEU A 537 -18.48 12.49 -29.87
N SER A 538 -18.51 13.69 -30.44
CA SER A 538 -18.96 13.91 -31.82
C SER A 538 -17.95 14.73 -32.63
N VAL A 539 -17.95 14.52 -33.94
CA VAL A 539 -17.11 15.27 -34.89
C VAL A 539 -17.97 16.17 -35.76
N ASN A 540 -17.59 17.45 -35.86
CA ASN A 540 -18.14 18.43 -36.80
C ASN A 540 -16.98 19.08 -37.57
N GLY A 541 -16.73 18.65 -38.81
CA GLY A 541 -15.50 18.99 -39.54
C GLY A 541 -14.30 18.17 -39.04
N ASP A 542 -13.14 18.80 -38.83
CA ASP A 542 -11.88 18.10 -38.42
C ASP A 542 -11.58 18.18 -36.91
N ARG A 543 -12.57 18.49 -36.06
CA ARG A 543 -12.34 18.70 -34.60
C ARG A 543 -13.41 18.04 -33.72
N PHE A 544 -12.96 17.53 -32.58
CA PHE A 544 -13.80 16.92 -31.54
C PHE A 544 -14.66 17.94 -30.82
N GLN A 545 -15.88 17.51 -30.49
CA GLN A 545 -16.78 18.21 -29.59
C GLN A 545 -17.29 17.26 -28.52
N ARG A 546 -17.02 17.63 -27.26
CA ARG A 546 -17.66 17.02 -26.10
C ARG A 546 -19.11 17.48 -26.04
N VAL A 547 -20.07 16.56 -26.20
CA VAL A 547 -21.49 16.88 -26.16
C VAL A 547 -22.07 16.42 -24.82
N ILE A 548 -22.38 17.39 -23.97
CA ILE A 548 -23.25 17.23 -22.81
C ILE A 548 -24.39 18.23 -23.01
N ARG A 549 -25.61 17.77 -23.30
CA ARG A 549 -26.75 18.69 -23.48
C ARG A 549 -27.29 19.23 -22.15
N SER A 550 -26.48 20.08 -21.52
CA SER A 550 -26.87 21.29 -20.77
C SER A 550 -25.60 22.16 -20.69
N ASP A 551 -25.48 23.10 -21.63
CA ASP A 551 -24.52 24.22 -21.74
C ASP A 551 -23.05 24.00 -21.38
N ARG A 552 -22.23 23.63 -22.38
CA ARG A 552 -20.98 24.30 -22.83
C ARG A 552 -20.14 23.35 -23.68
N VAL A 553 -19.72 23.85 -24.84
CA VAL A 553 -18.81 23.16 -25.78
C VAL A 553 -17.38 23.30 -25.25
N LEU A 554 -16.68 22.19 -25.06
CA LEU A 554 -15.24 22.17 -24.81
C LEU A 554 -14.57 21.41 -25.96
N SER A 555 -13.69 22.10 -26.68
CA SER A 555 -12.92 21.56 -27.81
C SER A 555 -11.48 21.28 -27.38
N LYS A 556 -10.99 20.05 -27.61
CA LYS A 556 -9.55 19.75 -27.71
C LYS A 556 -9.31 18.98 -29.01
N GLY A 557 -8.23 19.31 -29.70
CA GLY A 557 -7.92 18.81 -31.04
C GLY A 557 -7.32 17.41 -31.01
N MET A 558 -8.00 16.49 -31.67
CA MET A 558 -7.48 15.19 -32.12
C MET A 558 -8.04 15.00 -33.55
N SER A 559 -7.32 14.31 -34.43
CA SER A 559 -7.82 13.93 -35.77
C SER A 559 -8.29 12.47 -35.74
N ILE A 560 -9.41 12.16 -36.41
CA ILE A 560 -9.89 10.78 -36.61
C ILE A 560 -9.48 10.33 -38.00
N GLU A 561 -8.91 9.14 -38.10
CA GLU A 561 -8.65 8.46 -39.36
C GLU A 561 -9.59 7.24 -39.50
N HIS A 562 -9.71 6.75 -40.72
CA HIS A 562 -10.36 5.47 -40.98
C HIS A 562 -9.68 4.36 -40.17
N ASP A 563 -10.46 3.39 -39.70
CA ASP A 563 -10.02 2.28 -38.83
C ASP A 563 -9.57 2.64 -37.41
N ASP A 564 -9.72 3.90 -36.96
CA ASP A 564 -9.49 4.24 -35.54
C ASP A 564 -10.38 3.38 -34.62
N VAL A 565 -9.80 2.92 -33.50
CA VAL A 565 -10.48 2.07 -32.52
C VAL A 565 -10.75 2.86 -31.24
N PHE A 566 -12.00 2.82 -30.78
CA PHE A 566 -12.45 3.41 -29.53
C PHE A 566 -13.02 2.34 -28.61
N THR A 567 -12.59 2.34 -27.35
CA THR A 567 -13.16 1.49 -26.31
C THR A 567 -13.97 2.34 -25.35
N VAL A 568 -15.24 2.02 -25.18
CA VAL A 568 -16.15 2.77 -24.32
C VAL A 568 -16.39 1.99 -23.04
N PHE A 569 -16.15 2.64 -21.90
CA PHE A 569 -16.37 2.11 -20.57
C PHE A 569 -17.50 2.90 -19.90
N LEU A 570 -18.58 2.22 -19.55
CA LEU A 570 -19.71 2.78 -18.80
C LEU A 570 -19.73 2.16 -17.41
N ASN A 571 -19.57 2.96 -16.36
CA ASN A 571 -19.69 2.53 -14.98
C ASN A 571 -20.88 3.26 -14.33
N LEU A 572 -22.02 2.56 -14.21
CA LEU A 572 -23.23 3.13 -13.61
C LEU A 572 -23.16 3.22 -12.08
N GLU A 573 -22.22 2.53 -11.44
CA GLU A 573 -22.02 2.57 -9.99
C GLU A 573 -21.30 3.86 -9.57
N THR A 574 -20.32 4.29 -10.37
CA THR A 574 -19.57 5.55 -10.16
C THR A 574 -20.14 6.72 -10.98
N GLU A 575 -21.19 6.48 -11.76
CA GLU A 575 -21.83 7.44 -12.67
C GLU A 575 -20.84 8.03 -13.69
N THR A 576 -19.91 7.21 -14.19
CA THR A 576 -18.87 7.60 -15.16
C THR A 576 -19.06 6.95 -16.54
N LEU A 577 -18.70 7.69 -17.58
CA LEU A 577 -18.49 7.17 -18.93
C LEU A 577 -17.09 7.59 -19.37
N SER A 578 -16.25 6.63 -19.76
CA SER A 578 -14.90 6.87 -20.27
C SER A 578 -14.82 6.38 -21.71
N ILE A 579 -14.29 7.19 -22.61
CA ILE A 579 -14.06 6.83 -24.01
C ILE A 579 -12.55 6.87 -24.25
N TYR A 580 -11.96 5.70 -24.44
CA TYR A 580 -10.54 5.51 -24.71
C TYR A 580 -10.31 5.44 -26.22
N HIS A 581 -9.29 6.15 -26.71
CA HIS A 581 -8.84 6.11 -28.09
C HIS A 581 -7.49 5.39 -28.20
N ASP A 582 -7.47 4.29 -28.96
CA ASP A 582 -6.35 3.35 -28.96
C ASP A 582 -5.06 3.96 -29.55
N ARG A 583 -5.15 4.65 -30.70
CA ARG A 583 -3.98 5.22 -31.39
C ARG A 583 -3.26 6.29 -30.57
N SER A 584 -3.99 7.18 -29.90
CA SER A 584 -3.38 8.26 -29.11
C SER A 584 -3.19 7.90 -27.63
N GLN A 585 -3.72 6.76 -27.18
CA GLN A 585 -3.73 6.34 -25.78
C GLN A 585 -4.32 7.39 -24.83
N THR A 586 -5.37 8.10 -25.28
CA THR A 586 -6.03 9.15 -24.48
C THR A 586 -7.45 8.73 -24.10
N THR A 587 -7.86 9.05 -22.88
CA THR A 587 -9.21 8.79 -22.37
C THR A 587 -9.95 10.10 -22.10
N GLU A 588 -11.17 10.21 -22.61
CA GLU A 588 -12.12 11.27 -22.28
C GLU A 588 -13.15 10.77 -21.27
N VAL A 589 -13.35 11.50 -20.16
CA VAL A 589 -14.18 11.05 -19.03
C VAL A 589 -15.37 12.00 -18.80
N PHE A 590 -16.56 11.43 -18.72
CA PHE A 590 -17.81 12.08 -18.37
C PHE A 590 -18.28 11.61 -16.98
N LYS A 591 -18.79 12.54 -16.17
CA LYS A 591 -19.31 12.29 -14.82
C LYS A 591 -20.80 12.65 -14.73
N GLY A 592 -21.49 12.06 -13.77
CA GLY A 592 -22.94 12.29 -13.56
C GLY A 592 -23.80 11.60 -14.62
N VAL A 593 -23.29 10.52 -15.21
CA VAL A 593 -23.99 9.73 -16.23
C VAL A 593 -25.01 8.84 -15.53
N LYS A 594 -26.30 9.25 -15.57
CA LYS A 594 -27.40 8.55 -14.90
C LYS A 594 -28.44 8.12 -15.92
N GLY A 595 -28.94 6.90 -15.80
CA GLY A 595 -30.01 6.42 -16.67
C GLY A 595 -30.64 5.11 -16.19
N PRO A 596 -31.61 4.65 -16.98
CA PRO A 596 -31.34 3.70 -18.04
C PRO A 596 -30.76 4.38 -19.28
N LEU A 597 -29.73 3.78 -19.89
CA LEU A 597 -28.99 4.37 -21.02
C LEU A 597 -28.99 3.46 -22.25
N ARG A 598 -28.79 4.05 -23.43
CA ARG A 598 -28.53 3.35 -24.70
C ARG A 598 -27.24 3.86 -25.32
N ALA A 599 -26.50 2.99 -26.00
CA ALA A 599 -25.31 3.35 -26.74
C ALA A 599 -25.67 4.16 -27.99
N ILE A 600 -24.83 5.15 -28.28
CA ILE A 600 -24.78 5.87 -29.55
C ILE A 600 -23.55 5.37 -30.30
N THR A 601 -23.77 4.87 -31.52
CA THR A 601 -22.75 4.25 -32.37
C THR A 601 -22.88 4.76 -33.81
N THR A 602 -23.05 6.06 -34.00
CA THR A 602 -23.27 6.64 -35.33
C THR A 602 -21.94 6.79 -36.08
N GLY A 603 -21.84 6.18 -37.27
CA GLY A 603 -20.64 6.24 -38.12
C GLY A 603 -19.51 5.29 -37.72
N VAL A 604 -19.83 4.25 -36.95
CA VAL A 604 -18.88 3.23 -36.47
C VAL A 604 -19.46 1.83 -36.63
N ASP A 605 -18.55 0.87 -36.81
CA ASP A 605 -18.88 -0.56 -36.75
C ASP A 605 -18.59 -1.09 -35.34
N ILE A 606 -19.53 -1.87 -34.79
CA ILE A 606 -19.35 -2.55 -33.50
C ILE A 606 -18.49 -3.78 -33.75
N PHE A 607 -17.38 -3.88 -33.01
CA PHE A 607 -16.40 -4.95 -33.15
C PHE A 607 -16.39 -5.86 -31.93
#